data_AF-A0AAN6JE44-F1
#
_entry.id   AF-A0AAN6JE44-F1
#
_cell.length_a   1.000
_cell.length_b   1.000
_cell.length_c   1.000
_cell.angle_alpha   90.00
_cell.angle_beta   90.00
_cell.angle_gamma   90.00
#
_symmetry.space_group_name_H-M   'P 1'
#
loop_
_entity.id
_entity.type
_entity.pdbx_description
1 polymer ?
#
loop_
_entity_poly.entity_id
_entity_poly.type
_entity_poly.pdbx_seq_one_letter_code
_entity_poly.pdbx_strand_id
1 'polypeptide(L)'
;MTSIIPNLPVLLPGWYPPSREHWELISFAWQFFPLFTAAQWLTNFYPQGKTSIDSRFNLPGKWAWCFMEVPGMLTVLYCMLTIPATIGLSSPQQLPWGNWAMAFVYTIHYIYRAILSPLILNPSMSPIHPFVFISAFIWQVINGISIGGWLAGYGPTTVHDWAGRLYWMEIGLVIWGWSFLGNVFHDDDLREIRRSALRRQQKKAKEEGKPIEGVNKLYMMPKNGLFHYVLYPHYFCEWLEWGGFWMVGGLGCVPARTFLLSEIATMLPRALQGRRWYVEKFGKERVGNRKAVIPGLL
;
A
#
# COMPACT_ATOMS: atom_id res chain seq x y z
N MET A 1 29.22 -24.59 2.35
CA MET A 1 27.81 -24.59 2.83
C MET A 1 26.92 -24.66 1.62
N THR A 2 26.28 -25.79 1.38
CA THR A 2 25.23 -25.95 0.37
C THR A 2 24.12 -24.94 0.64
N SER A 3 23.77 -24.10 -0.34
CA SER A 3 22.75 -23.07 -0.18
C SER A 3 21.41 -23.72 0.15
N ILE A 4 20.85 -23.38 1.32
CA ILE A 4 19.54 -23.87 1.80
C ILE A 4 18.38 -23.24 1.00
N ILE A 5 18.66 -22.32 0.06
CA ILE A 5 17.62 -21.75 -0.80
C ILE A 5 17.25 -22.77 -1.87
N PRO A 6 16.00 -23.26 -1.92
CA PRO A 6 15.55 -24.10 -3.01
C PRO A 6 15.65 -23.34 -4.33
N ASN A 7 16.13 -24.00 -5.40
CA ASN A 7 16.03 -23.47 -6.75
C ASN A 7 14.55 -23.31 -7.10
N LEU A 8 14.02 -22.10 -6.94
CA LEU A 8 12.64 -21.81 -7.27
C LEU A 8 12.45 -21.93 -8.78
N PRO A 9 11.33 -22.50 -9.24
CA PRO A 9 11.07 -22.64 -10.67
C PRO A 9 10.84 -21.26 -11.30
N VAL A 10 11.27 -21.12 -12.55
CA VAL A 10 10.86 -20.00 -13.42
C VAL A 10 9.38 -20.20 -13.74
N LEU A 11 8.53 -19.23 -13.37
CA LEU A 11 7.08 -19.35 -13.57
C LEU A 11 6.66 -18.92 -14.98
N LEU A 12 7.27 -17.85 -15.50
CA LEU A 12 7.04 -17.38 -16.86
C LEU A 12 8.38 -16.96 -17.48
N PRO A 13 8.95 -17.74 -18.41
CA PRO A 13 10.28 -17.45 -18.97
C PRO A 13 10.41 -16.02 -19.46
N GLY A 14 11.41 -15.30 -18.93
CA GLY A 14 11.70 -13.92 -19.26
C GLY A 14 10.75 -12.87 -18.67
N TRP A 15 9.60 -13.24 -18.12
CA TRP A 15 8.61 -12.29 -17.58
C TRP A 15 8.43 -12.40 -16.06
N TYR A 16 8.63 -13.60 -15.50
CA TYR A 16 8.50 -13.88 -14.08
C TYR A 16 9.43 -15.06 -13.66
N PRO A 17 10.67 -14.77 -13.17
CA PRO A 17 11.21 -13.43 -12.99
C PRO A 17 11.45 -12.75 -14.35
N PRO A 18 11.35 -11.41 -14.41
CA PRO A 18 11.62 -10.68 -15.63
C PRO A 18 13.08 -10.85 -16.04
N SER A 19 13.37 -10.89 -17.34
CA SER A 19 14.71 -10.63 -17.87
C SER A 19 15.06 -9.15 -17.67
N ARG A 20 16.34 -8.77 -17.82
CA ARG A 20 16.75 -7.35 -17.73
C ARG A 20 15.99 -6.48 -18.73
N GLU A 21 15.90 -6.92 -19.98
CA GLU A 21 15.21 -6.18 -21.05
C GLU A 21 13.71 -6.00 -20.74
N HIS A 22 13.01 -7.06 -20.35
CA HIS A 22 11.60 -6.95 -19.99
C HIS A 22 11.39 -6.12 -18.73
N TRP A 23 12.28 -6.22 -17.75
CA TRP A 23 12.23 -5.38 -16.54
C TRP A 23 12.43 -3.90 -16.85
N GLU A 24 13.38 -3.55 -17.74
CA GLU A 24 13.62 -2.18 -18.18
C GLU A 24 12.39 -1.62 -18.91
N LEU A 25 11.78 -2.40 -19.81
CA LEU A 25 10.54 -2.03 -20.50
C LEU A 25 9.39 -1.81 -19.52
N ILE A 26 9.15 -2.76 -18.61
CA ILE A 26 8.08 -2.69 -17.62
C ILE A 26 8.29 -1.48 -16.71
N SER A 27 9.50 -1.32 -16.16
CA SER A 27 9.84 -0.21 -15.26
C SER A 27 9.77 1.15 -15.95
N PHE A 28 10.16 1.22 -17.23
CA PHE A 28 10.01 2.42 -18.05
C PHE A 28 8.53 2.78 -18.24
N ALA A 29 7.71 1.85 -18.70
CA ALA A 29 6.27 2.07 -18.88
C ALA A 29 5.59 2.44 -17.56
N TRP A 30 6.00 1.82 -16.45
CA TRP A 30 5.41 2.04 -15.13
C TRP A 30 5.61 3.46 -14.60
N GLN A 31 6.67 4.17 -15.01
CA GLN A 31 6.88 5.58 -14.65
C GLN A 31 5.73 6.49 -15.08
N PHE A 32 4.98 6.09 -16.11
CA PHE A 32 3.85 6.85 -16.63
C PHE A 32 2.51 6.48 -15.97
N PHE A 33 2.49 5.50 -15.05
CA PHE A 33 1.28 5.12 -14.31
C PHE A 33 0.54 6.33 -13.68
N PRO A 34 1.22 7.32 -13.06
CA PRO A 34 0.54 8.51 -12.54
C PRO A 34 -0.32 9.25 -13.58
N LEU A 35 0.05 9.23 -14.87
CA LEU A 35 -0.75 9.84 -15.93
C LEU A 35 -2.06 9.09 -16.16
N PHE A 36 -2.06 7.77 -16.04
CA PHE A 36 -3.28 6.96 -16.12
C PHE A 36 -4.24 7.28 -14.98
N THR A 37 -3.72 7.64 -13.80
CA THR A 37 -4.57 8.05 -12.69
C THR A 37 -5.33 9.35 -13.00
N ALA A 38 -4.90 10.18 -13.95
CA ALA A 38 -5.64 11.39 -14.34
C ALA A 38 -7.11 11.09 -14.73
N ALA A 39 -7.37 9.92 -15.32
CA ALA A 39 -8.75 9.48 -15.58
C ALA A 39 -9.56 9.29 -14.28
N GLN A 40 -8.92 8.81 -13.19
CA GLN A 40 -9.53 8.72 -11.86
C GLN A 40 -9.84 10.10 -11.25
N TRP A 41 -9.14 11.16 -11.67
CA TRP A 41 -9.44 12.52 -11.20
C TRP A 41 -10.75 13.05 -11.82
N LEU A 42 -11.16 12.51 -12.96
CA LEU A 42 -12.37 12.88 -13.68
C LEU A 42 -13.61 12.09 -13.24
N THR A 43 -13.45 11.06 -12.40
CA THR A 43 -14.55 10.19 -11.98
C THR A 43 -14.55 9.94 -10.47
N ASN A 44 -15.75 9.81 -9.91
CA ASN A 44 -15.95 9.33 -8.54
C ASN A 44 -16.13 7.80 -8.49
N PHE A 45 -15.98 7.12 -9.64
CA PHE A 45 -16.18 5.68 -9.75
C PHE A 45 -14.99 4.92 -9.17
N TYR A 46 -15.11 4.53 -7.90
CA TYR A 46 -14.18 3.65 -7.21
C TYR A 46 -14.95 2.66 -6.34
N PRO A 47 -15.52 1.57 -6.90
CA PRO A 47 -16.51 0.72 -6.22
C PRO A 47 -15.92 -0.20 -5.14
N GLN A 48 -15.43 0.42 -4.07
CA GLN A 48 -14.84 -0.19 -2.88
C GLN A 48 -15.02 0.73 -1.66
N GLY A 49 -15.12 0.16 -0.47
CA GLY A 49 -15.14 0.95 0.77
C GLY A 49 -16.40 1.81 0.91
N LYS A 50 -16.25 3.14 1.04
CA LYS A 50 -17.39 4.07 1.17
C LYS A 50 -18.21 4.18 -0.14
N THR A 51 -17.58 3.90 -1.28
CA THR A 51 -18.15 4.00 -2.63
C THR A 51 -18.47 2.63 -3.22
N SER A 52 -18.47 1.58 -2.39
CA SER A 52 -18.90 0.22 -2.78
C SER A 52 -20.31 0.25 -3.37
N ILE A 53 -20.48 -0.37 -4.54
CA ILE A 53 -21.77 -0.54 -5.21
C ILE A 53 -22.31 -1.96 -4.97
N ASP A 54 -23.62 -2.15 -5.13
CA ASP A 54 -24.21 -3.49 -5.13
C ASP A 54 -24.06 -4.12 -6.52
N SER A 55 -23.48 -5.32 -6.57
CA SER A 55 -23.19 -6.06 -7.80
C SER A 55 -23.14 -7.54 -7.49
N ARG A 56 -23.74 -8.35 -8.37
CA ARG A 56 -23.77 -9.82 -8.25
C ARG A 56 -22.38 -10.46 -8.29
N PHE A 57 -21.39 -9.74 -8.84
CA PHE A 57 -20.02 -10.21 -8.96
C PHE A 57 -19.11 -9.73 -7.84
N ASN A 58 -19.64 -9.01 -6.85
CA ASN A 58 -18.82 -8.50 -5.75
C ASN A 58 -18.13 -9.63 -4.99
N LEU A 59 -16.85 -9.42 -4.71
CA LEU A 59 -16.04 -10.34 -3.93
C LEU A 59 -16.11 -9.99 -2.43
N PRO A 60 -15.99 -10.98 -1.52
CA PRO A 60 -15.93 -10.72 -0.08
C PRO A 60 -14.75 -9.81 0.27
N GLY A 61 -15.04 -8.64 0.86
CA GLY A 61 -14.08 -7.54 0.98
C GLY A 61 -12.74 -7.90 1.65
N LYS A 62 -12.76 -8.69 2.73
CA LYS A 62 -11.54 -9.09 3.44
C LYS A 62 -10.61 -9.96 2.58
N TRP A 63 -11.19 -10.98 1.92
CA TRP A 63 -10.44 -11.91 1.07
C TRP A 63 -9.97 -11.24 -0.21
N ALA A 64 -10.86 -10.48 -0.86
CA ALA A 64 -10.51 -9.72 -2.05
C ALA A 64 -9.36 -8.74 -1.79
N TRP A 65 -9.37 -8.05 -0.65
CA TRP A 65 -8.25 -7.17 -0.26
C TRP A 65 -6.95 -7.95 -0.04
N CYS A 66 -7.00 -9.07 0.67
CA CYS A 66 -5.83 -9.91 0.88
C CYS A 66 -5.22 -10.38 -0.45
N PHE A 67 -6.03 -11.00 -1.32
CA PHE A 67 -5.54 -11.57 -2.57
C PHE A 67 -5.12 -10.53 -3.61
N MET A 68 -5.68 -9.32 -3.59
CA MET A 68 -5.20 -8.27 -4.49
C MET A 68 -3.88 -7.64 -4.02
N GLU A 69 -3.60 -7.62 -2.70
CA GLU A 69 -2.41 -6.97 -2.10
C GLU A 69 -1.21 -7.92 -1.91
N VAL A 70 -1.43 -9.17 -1.50
CA VAL A 70 -0.36 -10.17 -1.28
C VAL A 70 0.62 -10.34 -2.46
N PRO A 71 0.19 -10.31 -3.74
CA PRO A 71 1.08 -10.50 -4.88
C PRO A 71 2.28 -9.56 -4.90
N GLY A 72 2.17 -8.33 -4.38
CA GLY A 72 3.27 -7.36 -4.38
C GLY A 72 4.48 -7.86 -3.62
N MET A 73 4.32 -8.26 -2.35
CA MET A 73 5.44 -8.78 -1.55
C MET A 73 5.95 -10.13 -2.06
N LEU A 74 5.04 -11.02 -2.50
CA LEU A 74 5.45 -12.31 -3.05
C LEU A 74 6.29 -12.14 -4.32
N THR A 75 5.94 -11.17 -5.16
CA THR A 75 6.71 -10.84 -6.37
C THR A 75 8.10 -10.31 -6.04
N VAL A 76 8.21 -9.38 -5.08
CA VAL A 76 9.51 -8.85 -4.65
C VAL A 76 10.39 -9.97 -4.10
N LEU A 77 9.87 -10.80 -3.19
CA LEU A 77 10.61 -11.91 -2.59
C LEU A 77 10.99 -12.97 -3.64
N TYR A 78 10.07 -13.28 -4.56
CA TYR A 78 10.35 -14.20 -5.65
C TYR A 78 11.47 -13.70 -6.56
N CYS A 79 11.45 -12.41 -6.94
CA CYS A 79 12.54 -11.79 -7.70
C CYS A 79 13.87 -11.86 -6.95
N MET A 80 13.88 -11.48 -5.66
CA MET A 80 15.06 -11.54 -4.78
C MET A 80 15.70 -12.92 -4.72
N LEU A 81 14.91 -13.99 -4.83
CA LEU A 81 15.40 -15.36 -4.76
C LEU A 81 15.80 -15.96 -6.11
N THR A 82 15.36 -15.39 -7.23
CA THR A 82 15.53 -15.99 -8.57
C THR A 82 16.44 -15.21 -9.51
N ILE A 83 16.34 -13.87 -9.52
CA ILE A 83 17.15 -13.02 -10.42
C ILE A 83 18.66 -13.12 -10.16
N PRO A 84 19.17 -13.22 -8.91
CA PRO A 84 20.62 -13.31 -8.67
C PRO A 84 21.32 -14.39 -9.51
N ALA A 85 20.72 -15.58 -9.61
CA ALA A 85 21.27 -16.67 -10.41
C ALA A 85 21.34 -16.33 -11.91
N THR A 86 20.35 -15.58 -12.43
CA THR A 86 20.30 -15.19 -13.85
C THR A 86 21.39 -14.20 -14.25
N ILE A 87 21.95 -13.46 -13.28
CA ILE A 87 23.03 -12.49 -13.49
C ILE A 87 24.40 -13.01 -13.06
N GLY A 88 24.52 -14.31 -12.79
CA GLY A 88 25.79 -14.97 -12.46
C GLY A 88 26.21 -14.89 -10.98
N LEU A 89 25.31 -14.46 -10.07
CA LEU A 89 25.58 -14.57 -8.64
C LEU A 89 25.42 -16.02 -8.19
N SER A 90 26.36 -16.50 -7.39
CA SER A 90 26.37 -17.88 -6.88
C SER A 90 25.25 -18.14 -5.88
N SER A 91 24.74 -17.09 -5.21
CA SER A 91 23.57 -17.17 -4.35
C SER A 91 22.90 -15.81 -4.13
N PRO A 92 21.60 -15.76 -3.79
CA PRO A 92 20.92 -14.53 -3.40
C PRO A 92 21.56 -13.79 -2.22
N GLN A 93 22.28 -14.48 -1.34
CA GLN A 93 22.98 -13.88 -0.19
C GLN A 93 24.17 -13.00 -0.60
N GLN A 94 24.64 -13.09 -1.84
CA GLN A 94 25.68 -12.19 -2.33
C GLN A 94 25.16 -10.77 -2.56
N LEU A 95 23.83 -10.57 -2.63
CA LEU A 95 23.26 -9.23 -2.68
C LEU A 95 23.62 -8.45 -1.39
N PRO A 96 24.00 -7.17 -1.52
CA PRO A 96 24.32 -6.34 -0.36
C PRO A 96 23.16 -6.24 0.63
N TRP A 97 23.50 -5.95 1.89
CA TRP A 97 22.52 -5.83 2.96
C TRP A 97 21.46 -4.75 2.70
N GLY A 98 21.79 -3.69 1.95
CA GLY A 98 20.85 -2.63 1.58
C GLY A 98 19.67 -3.15 0.75
N ASN A 99 19.90 -4.09 -0.17
CA ASN A 99 18.86 -4.74 -0.96
C ASN A 99 17.90 -5.50 -0.03
N TRP A 100 18.45 -6.27 0.90
CA TRP A 100 17.68 -7.05 1.87
C TRP A 100 16.95 -6.17 2.88
N ALA A 101 17.54 -5.06 3.32
CA ALA A 101 16.90 -4.09 4.21
C ALA A 101 15.65 -3.50 3.56
N MET A 102 15.75 -3.08 2.29
CA MET A 102 14.60 -2.59 1.51
C MET A 102 13.54 -3.68 1.32
N ALA A 103 13.94 -4.89 0.91
CA ALA A 103 13.00 -6.01 0.74
C ALA A 103 12.28 -6.35 2.06
N PHE A 104 12.98 -6.27 3.19
CA PHE A 104 12.46 -6.52 4.52
C PHE A 104 11.42 -5.49 4.95
N VAL A 105 11.72 -4.19 4.86
CA VAL A 105 10.76 -3.14 5.23
C VAL A 105 9.53 -3.15 4.31
N TYR A 106 9.72 -3.39 3.01
CA TYR A 106 8.61 -3.58 2.07
C TYR A 106 7.72 -4.75 2.49
N THR A 107 8.32 -5.87 2.89
CA THR A 107 7.60 -7.06 3.34
C THR A 107 6.86 -6.80 4.65
N ILE A 108 7.44 -6.07 5.62
CA ILE A 108 6.73 -5.68 6.85
C ILE A 108 5.47 -4.89 6.52
N HIS A 109 5.59 -3.88 5.65
CA HIS A 109 4.43 -3.08 5.23
C HIS A 109 3.34 -3.99 4.67
N TYR A 110 3.68 -4.89 3.74
CA TYR A 110 2.69 -5.73 3.08
C TYR A 110 2.16 -6.88 3.94
N ILE A 111 2.90 -7.37 4.94
CA ILE A 111 2.33 -8.25 5.97
C ILE A 111 1.22 -7.52 6.73
N TYR A 112 1.47 -6.27 7.14
CA TYR A 112 0.45 -5.46 7.78
C TYR A 112 -0.72 -5.15 6.84
N ARG A 113 -0.43 -4.67 5.64
CA ARG A 113 -1.42 -4.17 4.67
C ARG A 113 -2.27 -5.27 4.05
N ALA A 114 -1.63 -6.36 3.62
CA ALA A 114 -2.28 -7.42 2.85
C ALA A 114 -2.88 -8.52 3.73
N ILE A 115 -2.29 -8.80 4.90
CA ILE A 115 -2.70 -9.93 5.74
C ILE A 115 -3.36 -9.43 7.04
N LEU A 116 -2.58 -8.75 7.90
CA LEU A 116 -3.05 -8.41 9.26
C LEU A 116 -4.25 -7.46 9.22
N SER A 117 -4.16 -6.37 8.46
CA SER A 117 -5.21 -5.36 8.35
C SER A 117 -6.55 -5.96 7.89
N PRO A 118 -6.67 -6.58 6.70
CA PRO A 118 -7.97 -7.07 6.22
C PRO A 118 -8.49 -8.30 6.97
N LEU A 119 -7.64 -9.28 7.28
CA LEU A 119 -8.10 -10.57 7.82
C LEU A 119 -8.34 -10.50 9.33
N ILE A 120 -7.44 -9.85 10.07
CA ILE A 120 -7.39 -9.91 11.54
C ILE A 120 -7.91 -8.63 12.18
N LEU A 121 -7.41 -7.46 11.77
CA LEU A 121 -7.64 -6.21 12.49
C LEU A 121 -8.96 -5.52 12.10
N ASN A 122 -9.35 -5.58 10.83
CA ASN A 122 -10.55 -4.90 10.35
C ASN A 122 -11.82 -5.60 10.84
N PRO A 123 -12.74 -4.89 11.55
CA PRO A 123 -14.00 -5.49 12.01
C PRO A 123 -14.88 -5.93 10.84
N SER A 124 -14.92 -5.10 9.80
CA SER A 124 -15.67 -5.36 8.56
C SER A 124 -15.03 -4.62 7.39
N MET A 125 -15.23 -5.17 6.18
CA MET A 125 -14.85 -4.56 4.92
C MET A 125 -16.02 -4.66 3.95
N SER A 126 -16.28 -3.57 3.23
CA SER A 126 -17.34 -3.58 2.21
C SER A 126 -16.94 -4.47 1.05
N PRO A 127 -17.90 -5.07 0.33
CA PRO A 127 -17.59 -5.87 -0.85
C PRO A 127 -16.77 -5.09 -1.87
N ILE A 128 -15.98 -5.81 -2.67
CA ILE A 128 -15.07 -5.22 -3.66
C ILE A 128 -15.50 -5.67 -5.04
N HIS A 129 -15.69 -4.72 -5.96
CA HIS A 129 -16.03 -5.02 -7.34
C HIS A 129 -14.84 -5.71 -8.05
N PRO A 130 -15.06 -6.72 -8.92
CA PRO A 130 -13.98 -7.43 -9.62
C PRO A 130 -13.03 -6.52 -10.41
N PHE A 131 -13.55 -5.43 -10.99
CA PHE A 131 -12.71 -4.44 -11.67
C PHE A 131 -11.62 -3.89 -10.74
N VAL A 132 -11.97 -3.46 -9.53
CA VAL A 132 -11.00 -2.92 -8.55
C VAL A 132 -10.02 -4.01 -8.12
N PHE A 133 -10.52 -5.22 -7.88
CA PHE A 133 -9.70 -6.38 -7.52
C PHE A 133 -8.64 -6.69 -8.58
N ILE A 134 -9.05 -6.83 -9.84
CA ILE A 134 -8.15 -7.17 -10.96
C ILE A 134 -7.16 -6.03 -11.19
N SER A 135 -7.61 -4.77 -11.19
CA SER A 135 -6.72 -3.62 -11.35
C SER A 135 -5.68 -3.54 -10.24
N ALA A 136 -6.07 -3.73 -8.98
CA ALA A 136 -5.15 -3.72 -7.84
C ALA A 136 -4.17 -4.91 -7.89
N PHE A 137 -4.65 -6.10 -8.27
CA PHE A 137 -3.79 -7.28 -8.44
C PHE A 137 -2.71 -7.05 -9.52
N ILE A 138 -3.11 -6.57 -10.69
CA ILE A 138 -2.18 -6.25 -11.79
C ILE A 138 -1.17 -5.19 -11.33
N TRP A 139 -1.66 -4.16 -10.66
CA TRP A 139 -0.82 -3.09 -10.12
C TRP A 139 0.22 -3.62 -9.15
N GLN A 140 -0.19 -4.50 -8.22
CA GLN A 140 0.70 -5.13 -7.23
C GLN A 140 1.76 -6.01 -7.88
N VAL A 141 1.41 -6.77 -8.93
CA VAL A 141 2.38 -7.57 -9.68
C VAL A 141 3.37 -6.67 -10.42
N ILE A 142 2.92 -5.66 -11.17
CA ILE A 142 3.83 -4.78 -11.94
C ILE A 142 4.74 -3.97 -11.00
N ASN A 143 4.19 -3.42 -9.91
CA ASN A 143 4.98 -2.70 -8.91
C ASN A 143 5.99 -3.64 -8.24
N GLY A 144 5.56 -4.86 -7.89
CA GLY A 144 6.41 -5.89 -7.32
C GLY A 144 7.54 -6.33 -8.26
N ILE A 145 7.27 -6.47 -9.57
CA ILE A 145 8.28 -6.76 -10.60
C ILE A 145 9.29 -5.61 -10.67
N SER A 146 8.81 -4.37 -10.69
CA SER A 146 9.65 -3.18 -10.81
C SER A 146 10.60 -3.03 -9.63
N ILE A 147 10.08 -3.08 -8.40
CA ILE A 147 10.86 -3.00 -7.16
C ILE A 147 11.73 -4.24 -6.99
N GLY A 148 11.16 -5.42 -7.19
CA GLY A 148 11.83 -6.71 -7.05
C GLY A 148 13.02 -6.85 -7.98
N GLY A 149 12.89 -6.50 -9.26
CA GLY A 149 14.00 -6.54 -10.22
C GLY A 149 15.14 -5.60 -9.84
N TRP A 150 14.82 -4.39 -9.39
CA TRP A 150 15.84 -3.44 -8.92
C TRP A 150 16.61 -3.98 -7.72
N LEU A 151 15.90 -4.51 -6.72
CA LEU A 151 16.50 -5.07 -5.51
C LEU A 151 17.24 -6.39 -5.76
N ALA A 152 16.83 -7.17 -6.75
CA ALA A 152 17.33 -8.54 -6.93
C ALA A 152 18.53 -8.67 -7.88
N GLY A 153 18.93 -7.58 -8.55
CA GLY A 153 20.13 -7.62 -9.38
C GLY A 153 20.17 -6.64 -10.57
N TYR A 154 19.07 -5.96 -10.87
CA TYR A 154 19.04 -4.96 -11.95
C TYR A 154 19.39 -3.54 -11.49
N GLY A 155 19.32 -3.29 -10.18
CA GLY A 155 19.89 -2.14 -9.50
C GLY A 155 21.27 -2.47 -8.87
N PRO A 156 21.55 -2.00 -7.64
CA PRO A 156 22.79 -2.26 -6.92
C PRO A 156 23.08 -3.75 -6.70
N THR A 157 24.30 -4.19 -6.99
CA THR A 157 24.74 -5.59 -6.78
C THR A 157 25.99 -5.70 -5.90
N THR A 158 26.66 -4.59 -5.62
CA THR A 158 27.90 -4.56 -4.85
C THR A 158 27.81 -3.60 -3.66
N VAL A 159 28.69 -3.77 -2.67
CA VAL A 159 28.82 -2.83 -1.55
C VAL A 159 29.19 -1.42 -2.03
N HIS A 160 29.95 -1.32 -3.14
CA HIS A 160 30.34 -0.05 -3.74
C HIS A 160 29.15 0.70 -4.34
N ASP A 161 28.15 0.00 -4.89
CA ASP A 161 26.92 0.63 -5.40
C ASP A 161 26.13 1.33 -4.28
N TRP A 162 26.26 0.82 -3.05
CA TRP A 162 25.68 1.39 -1.83
C TRP A 162 26.59 2.37 -1.11
N ALA A 163 27.85 2.51 -1.52
CA ALA A 163 28.80 3.40 -0.88
C ALA A 163 28.29 4.86 -0.94
N GLY A 164 28.51 5.61 0.13
CA GLY A 164 28.04 7.00 0.25
C GLY A 164 26.53 7.16 0.49
N ARG A 165 25.75 6.07 0.56
CA ARG A 165 24.30 6.12 0.84
C ARG A 165 23.94 5.81 2.29
N LEU A 166 24.90 5.51 3.16
CA LEU A 166 24.65 5.05 4.53
C LEU A 166 23.78 6.04 5.33
N TYR A 167 24.12 7.33 5.33
CA TYR A 167 23.33 8.35 6.03
C TYR A 167 21.93 8.54 5.43
N TRP A 168 21.80 8.50 4.09
CA TRP A 168 20.51 8.56 3.41
C TRP A 168 19.63 7.36 3.75
N MET A 169 20.23 6.19 3.88
CA MET A 169 19.57 4.96 4.29
C MET A 169 19.13 5.02 5.75
N GLU A 170 19.97 5.47 6.68
CA GLU A 170 19.61 5.62 8.08
C GLU A 170 18.43 6.59 8.26
N ILE A 171 18.52 7.79 7.67
CA ILE A 171 17.44 8.78 7.72
C ILE A 171 16.19 8.23 7.04
N GLY A 172 16.33 7.58 5.88
CA GLY A 172 15.23 6.96 5.15
C GLY A 172 14.52 5.88 5.96
N LEU A 173 15.25 5.03 6.67
CA LEU A 173 14.69 3.99 7.55
C LEU A 173 14.00 4.58 8.79
N VAL A 174 14.53 5.65 9.37
CA VAL A 174 13.88 6.36 10.48
C VAL A 174 12.56 6.98 10.03
N ILE A 175 12.57 7.67 8.87
CA ILE A 175 11.35 8.23 8.28
C ILE A 175 10.36 7.11 7.98
N TRP A 176 10.81 6.02 7.34
CA TRP A 176 9.98 4.86 7.04
C TRP A 176 9.33 4.29 8.30
N GLY A 177 10.12 4.03 9.36
CA GLY A 177 9.64 3.42 10.60
C GLY A 177 8.61 4.27 11.33
N TRP A 178 8.88 5.55 11.55
CA TRP A 178 7.93 6.45 12.21
C TRP A 178 6.66 6.66 11.38
N SER A 179 6.80 6.70 10.06
CA SER A 179 5.67 6.90 9.15
C SER A 179 4.80 5.64 9.08
N PHE A 180 5.39 4.45 9.05
CA PHE A 180 4.68 3.19 9.13
C PHE A 180 3.90 3.07 10.45
N LEU A 181 4.53 3.37 11.59
CA LEU A 181 3.85 3.40 12.89
C LEU A 181 2.71 4.43 12.91
N GLY A 182 2.93 5.59 12.30
CA GLY A 182 1.90 6.61 12.12
C GLY A 182 0.73 6.10 11.27
N ASN A 183 0.99 5.44 10.14
CA ASN A 183 -0.04 4.83 9.31
C ASN A 183 -0.85 3.81 10.12
N VAL A 184 -0.17 2.89 10.81
CA VAL A 184 -0.77 1.84 11.65
C VAL A 184 -1.67 2.44 12.73
N PHE A 185 -1.19 3.47 13.43
CA PHE A 185 -1.91 4.18 14.49
C PHE A 185 -3.21 4.79 13.96
N HIS A 186 -3.14 5.54 12.86
CA HIS A 186 -4.33 6.21 12.30
C HIS A 186 -5.33 5.22 11.70
N ASP A 187 -4.86 4.11 11.14
CA ASP A 187 -5.72 3.02 10.70
C ASP A 187 -6.44 2.35 11.88
N ASP A 188 -5.76 2.12 13.01
CA ASP A 188 -6.40 1.55 14.21
C ASP A 188 -7.44 2.50 14.83
N ASP A 189 -7.20 3.82 14.82
CA ASP A 189 -8.21 4.80 15.25
C ASP A 189 -9.50 4.70 14.40
N LEU A 190 -9.36 4.54 13.08
CA LEU A 190 -10.50 4.32 12.19
C LEU A 190 -11.19 2.97 12.45
N ARG A 191 -10.45 1.92 12.80
CA ARG A 191 -11.02 0.63 13.20
C ARG A 191 -11.78 0.75 14.50
N GLU A 192 -11.28 1.50 15.48
CA GLU A 192 -11.92 1.69 16.77
C GLU A 192 -13.25 2.44 16.64
N ILE A 193 -13.34 3.41 15.73
CA ILE A 193 -14.61 4.04 15.37
C ILE A 193 -15.62 3.01 14.85
N ARG A 194 -15.19 2.06 14.01
CA ARG A 194 -16.08 0.99 13.51
C ARG A 194 -16.46 0.01 14.62
N ARG A 195 -15.51 -0.41 15.47
CA ARG A 195 -15.76 -1.31 16.61
C ARG A 195 -16.76 -0.69 17.59
N SER A 196 -16.55 0.57 17.97
CA SER A 196 -17.43 1.29 18.89
C SER A 196 -18.82 1.51 18.32
N ALA A 197 -18.94 1.83 17.02
CA ALA A 197 -20.23 1.92 16.33
C ALA A 197 -20.99 0.58 16.37
N LEU A 198 -20.31 -0.53 16.08
CA LEU A 198 -20.89 -1.88 16.13
C LEU A 198 -21.38 -2.24 17.55
N ARG A 199 -20.56 -1.99 18.57
CA ARG A 199 -20.94 -2.24 19.98
C ARG A 199 -22.19 -1.45 20.39
N ARG A 200 -22.32 -0.19 19.94
CA ARG A 200 -23.52 0.63 20.20
C ARG A 200 -24.76 0.08 19.48
N GLN A 201 -24.62 -0.35 18.23
CA GLN A 201 -25.73 -0.97 17.49
C GLN A 201 -26.19 -2.27 18.15
N GLN A 202 -25.25 -3.13 18.56
CA GLN A 202 -25.56 -4.38 19.27
C GLN A 202 -26.27 -4.13 20.60
N LYS A 203 -25.82 -3.12 21.38
CA LYS A 203 -26.48 -2.74 22.64
C LYS A 203 -27.92 -2.30 22.40
N LYS A 204 -28.15 -1.43 21.42
CA LYS A 204 -29.51 -0.97 21.06
C LYS A 204 -30.41 -2.10 20.58
N ALA A 205 -29.92 -2.98 19.71
CA ALA A 205 -30.68 -4.14 19.25
C ALA A 205 -31.09 -5.07 20.41
N LYS A 206 -30.21 -5.23 21.40
CA LYS A 206 -30.49 -6.01 22.61
C LYS A 206 -31.53 -5.33 23.52
N GLU A 207 -31.47 -4.01 23.64
CA GLU A 207 -32.43 -3.23 24.44
C GLU A 207 -33.82 -3.13 23.78
N GLU A 208 -33.87 -3.04 22.44
CA GLU A 208 -35.12 -2.87 21.67
C GLU A 208 -35.75 -4.21 21.24
N GLY A 209 -35.10 -5.35 21.51
CA GLY A 209 -35.59 -6.69 21.15
C GLY A 209 -35.75 -6.93 19.64
N LYS A 210 -35.23 -6.04 18.80
CA LYS A 210 -35.29 -6.12 17.34
C LYS A 210 -34.00 -6.72 16.77
N PRO A 211 -34.07 -7.50 15.68
CA PRO A 211 -32.87 -7.88 14.96
C PRO A 211 -32.11 -6.63 14.52
N ILE A 212 -30.79 -6.72 14.38
CA ILE A 212 -29.96 -5.63 13.88
C ILE A 212 -30.42 -5.33 12.44
N GLU A 213 -31.32 -4.36 12.26
CA GLU A 213 -31.73 -3.89 10.95
C GLU A 213 -30.50 -3.36 10.19
N GLY A 214 -30.50 -3.62 8.88
CA GLY A 214 -29.41 -3.38 7.95
C GLY A 214 -28.62 -2.11 8.28
N VAL A 215 -27.32 -2.30 8.46
CA VAL A 215 -26.34 -1.33 8.95
C VAL A 215 -26.43 -0.01 8.18
N ASN A 216 -27.20 0.95 8.69
CA ASN A 216 -26.88 2.35 8.48
C ASN A 216 -25.51 2.55 9.12
N LYS A 217 -24.45 2.49 8.29
CA LYS A 217 -23.05 2.61 8.73
C LYS A 217 -22.93 3.91 9.52
N LEU A 218 -22.88 3.79 10.84
CA LEU A 218 -22.73 4.95 11.71
C LEU A 218 -21.30 5.45 11.55
N TYR A 219 -21.12 6.49 10.74
CA TYR A 219 -19.84 7.14 10.59
C TYR A 219 -19.65 8.14 11.73
N MET A 220 -18.47 8.12 12.34
CA MET A 220 -18.05 9.14 13.30
C MET A 220 -16.83 9.88 12.77
N MET A 221 -16.66 11.09 13.26
CA MET A 221 -15.48 11.89 12.94
C MET A 221 -14.31 11.44 13.79
N PRO A 222 -13.18 11.05 13.17
CA PRO A 222 -11.97 10.71 13.91
C PRO A 222 -11.39 11.96 14.56
N LYS A 223 -10.73 11.77 15.70
CA LYS A 223 -10.26 12.88 16.54
C LYS A 223 -8.83 12.72 17.02
N ASN A 224 -8.23 11.53 16.97
CA ASN A 224 -6.95 11.30 17.62
C ASN A 224 -5.76 11.56 16.67
N GLY A 225 -4.62 11.99 17.23
CA GLY A 225 -3.38 12.21 16.46
C GLY A 225 -3.53 13.24 15.35
N LEU A 226 -3.04 12.92 14.16
CA LEU A 226 -3.08 13.84 13.02
C LEU A 226 -4.50 14.09 12.48
N PHE A 227 -5.52 13.35 12.94
CA PHE A 227 -6.92 13.66 12.65
C PHE A 227 -7.38 15.03 13.17
N HIS A 228 -6.62 15.66 14.07
CA HIS A 228 -6.84 17.06 14.44
C HIS A 228 -6.57 18.04 13.28
N TYR A 229 -5.68 17.67 12.36
CA TYR A 229 -5.22 18.55 11.28
C TYR A 229 -5.72 18.12 9.90
N VAL A 230 -5.84 16.82 9.65
CA VAL A 230 -6.19 16.26 8.33
C VAL A 230 -7.19 15.12 8.43
N LEU A 231 -7.96 14.85 7.38
CA LEU A 231 -8.96 13.78 7.36
C LEU A 231 -8.41 12.42 6.90
N TYR A 232 -7.27 12.41 6.20
CA TYR A 232 -6.59 11.22 5.68
C TYR A 232 -5.12 11.15 6.15
N PRO A 233 -4.84 11.18 7.47
CA PRO A 233 -3.48 11.14 7.98
C PRO A 233 -2.76 9.82 7.67
N HIS A 234 -3.49 8.71 7.58
CA HIS A 234 -2.93 7.41 7.19
C HIS A 234 -2.31 7.48 5.78
N TYR A 235 -2.93 8.16 4.81
CA TYR A 235 -2.34 8.39 3.49
C TYR A 235 -1.09 9.27 3.55
N PHE A 236 -1.12 10.34 4.35
CA PHE A 236 0.06 11.20 4.51
C PHE A 236 1.24 10.43 5.11
N CYS A 237 1.00 9.63 6.15
CA CYS A 237 1.98 8.75 6.73
C CYS A 237 2.48 7.72 5.70
N GLU A 238 1.60 7.11 4.91
CA GLU A 238 1.98 6.15 3.85
C GLU A 238 2.87 6.81 2.78
N TRP A 239 2.62 8.07 2.43
CA TRP A 239 3.49 8.82 1.51
C TRP A 239 4.87 9.11 2.11
N LEU A 240 4.93 9.47 3.39
CA LEU A 240 6.22 9.66 4.08
C LEU A 240 6.97 8.34 4.22
N GLU A 241 6.26 7.24 4.46
CA GLU A 241 6.81 5.89 4.50
C GLU A 241 7.52 5.55 3.19
N TRP A 242 6.81 5.68 2.06
CA TRP A 242 7.40 5.42 0.74
C TRP A 242 8.44 6.47 0.31
N GLY A 243 8.35 7.70 0.84
CA GLY A 243 9.40 8.71 0.75
C GLY A 243 10.69 8.25 1.42
N GLY A 244 10.60 7.75 2.66
CA GLY A 244 11.72 7.14 3.37
C GLY A 244 12.28 5.92 2.63
N PHE A 245 11.42 5.06 2.10
CA PHE A 245 11.82 3.91 1.27
C PHE A 245 12.61 4.33 0.02
N TRP A 246 12.15 5.37 -0.68
CA TRP A 246 12.88 5.93 -1.83
C TRP A 246 14.23 6.54 -1.41
N MET A 247 14.30 7.23 -0.27
CA MET A 247 15.56 7.74 0.28
C MET A 247 16.56 6.61 0.56
N VAL A 248 16.10 5.46 1.08
CA VAL A 248 16.96 4.29 1.27
C VAL A 248 17.57 3.83 -0.04
N GLY A 249 16.75 3.65 -1.09
CA GLY A 249 17.25 3.26 -2.42
C GLY A 249 18.13 4.31 -3.10
N GLY A 250 18.05 5.57 -2.64
CA GLY A 250 18.68 6.73 -3.23
C GLY A 250 17.89 7.32 -4.40
N LEU A 251 18.23 8.55 -4.79
CA LEU A 251 17.51 9.29 -5.85
C LEU A 251 17.45 8.55 -7.20
N GLY A 252 18.43 7.67 -7.47
CA GLY A 252 18.48 6.82 -8.65
C GLY A 252 17.58 5.57 -8.60
N CYS A 253 16.91 5.29 -7.48
CA CYS A 253 15.95 4.19 -7.38
C CYS A 253 14.62 4.56 -8.06
N VAL A 254 14.59 4.44 -9.39
CA VAL A 254 13.43 4.78 -10.21
C VAL A 254 12.16 4.04 -9.79
N PRO A 255 12.17 2.71 -9.52
CA PRO A 255 10.95 2.02 -9.09
C PRO A 255 10.37 2.53 -7.78
N ALA A 256 11.20 2.84 -6.77
CA ALA A 256 10.72 3.40 -5.50
C ALA A 256 10.11 4.79 -5.68
N ARG A 257 10.73 5.65 -6.50
CA ARG A 257 10.18 6.95 -6.88
C ARG A 257 8.83 6.80 -7.58
N THR A 258 8.76 5.92 -8.57
CA THR A 258 7.55 5.65 -9.35
C THR A 258 6.42 5.18 -8.46
N PHE A 259 6.71 4.27 -7.53
CA PHE A 259 5.75 3.79 -6.55
C PHE A 259 5.20 4.93 -5.69
N LEU A 260 6.06 5.74 -5.08
CA LEU A 260 5.64 6.90 -4.29
C LEU A 260 4.75 7.88 -5.09
N LEU A 261 5.15 8.23 -6.32
CA LEU A 261 4.37 9.14 -7.16
C LEU A 261 3.03 8.52 -7.56
N SER A 262 2.99 7.20 -7.80
CA SER A 262 1.77 6.46 -8.13
C SER A 262 0.79 6.42 -6.95
N GLU A 263 1.31 6.23 -5.74
CA GLU A 263 0.54 6.28 -4.49
C GLU A 263 -0.10 7.66 -4.30
N ILE A 264 0.70 8.73 -4.42
CA ILE A 264 0.20 10.11 -4.32
C ILE A 264 -0.89 10.36 -5.37
N ALA A 265 -0.61 10.00 -6.62
CA ALA A 265 -1.52 10.27 -7.74
C ALA A 265 -2.85 9.51 -7.63
N THR A 266 -2.83 8.32 -7.03
CA THR A 266 -4.03 7.47 -6.82
C THR A 266 -4.81 7.85 -5.55
N MET A 267 -4.10 8.19 -4.47
CA MET A 267 -4.71 8.47 -3.15
C MET A 267 -5.22 9.89 -3.01
N LEU A 268 -4.54 10.87 -3.62
CA LEU A 268 -4.88 12.29 -3.46
C LEU A 268 -6.32 12.62 -3.92
N PRO A 269 -6.80 12.17 -5.10
CA PRO A 269 -8.20 12.38 -5.50
C PRO A 269 -9.18 11.82 -4.48
N ARG A 270 -8.87 10.65 -3.92
CA ARG A 270 -9.71 9.98 -2.93
C ARG A 270 -9.75 10.75 -1.62
N ALA A 271 -8.64 11.32 -1.17
CA ALA A 271 -8.61 12.17 0.02
C ALA A 271 -9.47 13.43 -0.18
N LEU A 272 -9.38 14.06 -1.36
CA LEU A 272 -10.16 15.26 -1.70
C LEU A 272 -11.66 14.97 -1.80
N GLN A 273 -12.04 13.91 -2.53
CA GLN A 273 -13.43 13.44 -2.60
C GLN A 273 -13.95 13.03 -1.20
N GLY A 274 -13.11 12.35 -0.44
CA GLY A 274 -13.37 11.97 0.94
C GLY A 274 -13.66 13.14 1.85
N ARG A 275 -12.88 14.23 1.73
CA ARG A 275 -13.14 15.48 2.46
C ARG A 275 -14.48 16.08 2.08
N ARG A 276 -14.86 16.11 0.79
CA ARG A 276 -16.18 16.59 0.35
C ARG A 276 -17.29 15.77 1.01
N TRP A 277 -17.16 14.46 1.00
CA TRP A 277 -18.08 13.55 1.69
C TRP A 277 -18.17 13.82 3.20
N TYR A 278 -17.05 14.11 3.88
CA TYR A 278 -17.08 14.48 5.31
C TYR A 278 -17.82 15.81 5.54
N VAL A 279 -17.66 16.80 4.67
CA VAL A 279 -18.36 18.09 4.76
C VAL A 279 -19.86 17.90 4.54
N GLU A 280 -20.26 17.14 3.52
CA GLU A 280 -21.66 16.82 3.23
C GLU A 280 -22.31 16.03 4.38
N LYS A 281 -21.57 15.07 4.96
CA LYS A 281 -22.12 14.19 6.00
C LYS A 281 -22.20 14.83 7.38
N PHE A 282 -21.22 15.65 7.75
CA PHE A 282 -21.07 16.16 9.13
C PHE A 282 -21.19 17.67 9.25
N GLY A 283 -21.31 18.39 8.15
CA GLY A 283 -21.32 19.86 8.11
C GLY A 283 -19.92 20.47 8.16
N LYS A 284 -19.78 21.63 7.52
CA LYS A 284 -18.52 22.38 7.42
C LYS A 284 -17.98 22.80 8.79
N GLU A 285 -18.87 23.20 9.72
CA GLU A 285 -18.50 23.60 11.08
C GLU A 285 -17.80 22.48 11.84
N ARG A 286 -18.34 21.26 11.76
CA ARG A 286 -17.79 20.11 12.47
C ARG A 286 -16.47 19.62 11.89
N VAL A 287 -16.34 19.68 10.56
CA VAL A 287 -15.07 19.37 9.86
C VAL A 287 -13.99 20.39 10.24
N GLY A 288 -14.36 21.66 10.37
CA GLY A 288 -13.49 22.75 10.77
C GLY A 288 -12.35 22.99 9.75
N ASN A 289 -11.18 23.36 10.27
CA ASN A 289 -10.00 23.67 9.47
C ASN A 289 -9.22 22.43 8.99
N ARG A 290 -9.75 21.22 9.21
CA ARG A 290 -9.10 19.99 8.78
C ARG A 290 -8.92 19.98 7.26
N LYS A 291 -7.69 19.75 6.85
CA LYS A 291 -7.28 19.57 5.46
C LYS A 291 -7.56 18.12 5.03
N ALA A 292 -7.44 17.81 3.75
CA ALA A 292 -7.69 16.46 3.24
C ALA A 292 -6.60 15.50 3.70
N VAL A 293 -5.33 15.81 3.47
CA VAL A 293 -4.19 14.90 3.65
C VAL A 293 -2.90 15.58 4.13
N ILE A 294 -2.52 16.76 3.65
CA ILE A 294 -1.29 17.46 4.08
C ILE A 294 -1.65 18.53 5.15
N PRO A 295 -1.11 18.43 6.38
CA PRO A 295 -1.37 19.40 7.43
C PRO A 295 -1.03 20.83 7.00
N GLY A 296 -1.94 21.77 7.24
CA GLY A 296 -1.75 23.19 6.89
C GLY A 296 -1.93 23.52 5.40
N LEU A 297 -1.77 22.56 4.49
CA LEU A 297 -1.81 22.78 3.04
C LEU A 297 -3.08 22.25 2.38
N LEU A 298 -3.23 20.92 2.30
CA LEU A 298 -4.16 20.26 1.37
C LEU A 298 -5.08 19.25 2.02
#